data_AF-A0A9D8J1S7-F1
#
_entry.id   AF-A0A9D8J1S7-F1
#
_cell.length_a   1.000
_cell.length_b   1.000
_cell.length_c   1.000
_cell.angle_alpha   90.00
_cell.angle_beta   90.00
_cell.angle_gamma   90.00
#
_symmetry.space_group_name_H-M   'P 1'
#
loop_
_entity.id
_entity.type
_entity.pdbx_description
1 polymer ?
#
loop_
_entity_poly.entity_id
_entity_poly.type
_entity_poly.pdbx_seq_one_letter_code
_entity_poly.pdbx_strand_id
1 'polypeptide(L)'
;MPGSGWSNGAGAAIRRFLFALCLAAALLPGTVAADAPEAPAQAVVRWNASLDAAERKLEGGIDDSALLDSLWVEIDQARQEAVVTVEEVTAKSKEIRRLLGALGPKPGAGELPEPADVEAQRRRLEQTLATAESLLKQANLVVERSDGVRVA
;
A
#
# COMPACT_ATOMS: atom_id res chain seq x y z
N MET A 1 25.10 64.71 49.71
CA MET A 1 24.55 63.58 50.50
C MET A 1 23.04 63.71 50.54
N PRO A 2 22.26 62.63 50.77
CA PRO A 2 22.16 61.29 50.19
C PRO A 2 20.83 61.23 49.37
N GLY A 3 20.24 60.15 48.86
CA GLY A 3 20.41 58.72 49.06
C GLY A 3 19.47 57.94 48.14
N SER A 4 19.81 56.66 48.00
CA SER A 4 19.18 55.56 47.29
C SER A 4 17.68 55.35 47.55
N GLY A 5 17.00 54.81 46.54
CA GLY A 5 15.71 54.13 46.67
C GLY A 5 15.44 53.18 45.51
N TRP A 6 15.84 51.92 45.66
CA TRP A 6 15.44 50.82 44.78
C TRP A 6 13.94 50.53 44.97
N SER A 7 13.19 50.28 43.90
CA SER A 7 12.10 49.31 43.97
C SER A 7 11.84 48.67 42.61
N ASN A 8 11.99 47.35 42.61
CA ASN A 8 11.70 46.41 41.55
C ASN A 8 10.19 46.20 41.46
N GLY A 9 9.61 46.16 40.25
CA GLY A 9 8.22 45.73 40.14
C GLY A 9 7.58 45.93 38.77
N ALA A 10 8.01 45.21 37.73
CA ALA A 10 7.17 45.02 36.54
C ALA A 10 7.53 43.81 35.65
N GLY A 11 8.51 42.97 36.04
CA GLY A 11 8.98 41.86 35.19
C GLY A 11 8.15 40.57 35.26
N ALA A 12 7.03 40.54 35.98
CA ALA A 12 6.32 39.30 36.33
C ALA A 12 4.92 39.12 35.72
N ALA A 13 4.46 40.07 34.89
CA ALA A 13 3.12 40.00 34.28
C ALA A 13 3.12 39.44 32.84
N ILE A 14 4.22 39.59 32.09
CA ILE A 14 4.26 39.22 30.65
C ILE A 14 4.65 37.74 30.43
N ARG A 15 5.16 37.05 31.47
CA ARG A 15 5.66 35.67 31.36
C ARG A 15 4.63 34.59 31.71
N ARG A 16 3.44 34.97 32.19
CA ARG A 16 2.37 34.04 32.60
C ARG A 16 1.36 33.73 31.50
N PHE A 17 1.39 34.47 30.38
CA PHE A 17 0.43 34.27 29.29
C PHE A 17 0.90 33.26 28.23
N LEU A 18 2.18 32.89 28.21
CA LEU A 18 2.74 31.90 27.27
C LEU A 18 2.78 30.46 27.80
N PHE A 19 2.45 30.23 29.07
CA PHE A 19 2.42 28.87 29.65
C PHE A 19 1.02 28.25 29.68
N ALA A 20 -0.03 29.06 29.51
CA ALA A 20 -1.42 28.58 29.44
C ALA A 20 -1.83 28.11 28.03
N LEU A 21 -1.07 28.45 26.98
CA LEU A 21 -1.37 28.00 25.62
C LEU A 21 -0.73 26.64 25.28
N CYS A 22 0.33 26.23 25.99
CA CYS A 22 0.96 24.92 25.78
C CYS A 22 0.31 23.77 26.57
N LEU A 23 -0.62 24.06 27.50
CA LEU A 23 -1.24 23.04 28.35
C LEU A 23 -2.67 22.66 27.91
N ALA A 24 -3.15 23.21 26.80
CA ALA A 24 -4.45 22.87 26.21
C ALA A 24 -4.34 21.96 24.96
N ALA A 25 -3.14 21.47 24.63
CA ALA A 25 -2.91 20.57 23.50
C ALA A 25 -2.79 19.08 23.89
N ALA A 26 -3.08 18.72 25.14
CA ALA A 26 -2.89 17.36 25.67
C ALA A 26 -4.19 16.52 25.76
N LEU A 27 -5.25 16.92 25.06
CA LEU A 27 -6.56 16.23 25.06
C LEU A 27 -7.12 16.04 23.64
N LEU A 28 -6.26 15.70 22.68
CA LEU A 28 -6.71 15.13 21.41
C LEU A 28 -6.61 13.59 21.50
N PRO A 29 -7.73 12.88 21.69
CA PRO A 29 -7.78 11.45 21.50
C PRO A 29 -7.64 11.16 20.00
N GLY A 30 -6.75 10.22 19.66
CA GLY A 30 -6.66 9.64 18.32
C GLY A 30 -5.78 10.41 17.37
N THR A 31 -4.47 10.17 17.45
CA THR A 31 -3.70 10.07 16.21
C THR A 31 -4.30 8.90 15.43
N VAL A 32 -5.22 9.19 14.51
CA VAL A 32 -5.49 8.28 13.38
C VAL A 32 -4.15 8.08 12.70
N ALA A 33 -3.51 6.95 12.98
CA ALA A 33 -2.41 6.49 12.16
C ALA A 33 -3.00 6.36 10.77
N ALA A 34 -2.63 7.26 9.86
CA ALA A 34 -2.95 7.07 8.46
C ALA A 34 -2.36 5.71 8.08
N ASP A 35 -3.22 4.73 7.78
CA ASP A 35 -2.78 3.41 7.35
C ASP A 35 -1.80 3.62 6.19
N ALA A 36 -0.55 3.22 6.40
CA ALA A 36 0.43 3.24 5.35
C ALA A 36 -0.10 2.37 4.19
N PRO A 37 0.09 2.78 2.93
CA PRO A 37 -0.42 2.02 1.80
C PRO A 37 0.08 0.57 1.89
N GLU A 38 -0.88 -0.36 1.88
CA GLU A 38 -0.63 -1.80 1.97
C GLU A 38 0.29 -2.24 0.83
N ALA A 39 1.28 -3.10 1.15
CA ALA A 39 2.13 -3.66 0.11
C ALA A 39 1.29 -4.57 -0.81
N PRO A 40 1.48 -4.54 -2.15
CA PRO A 40 0.61 -5.30 -3.06
C PRO A 40 0.53 -6.81 -2.79
N ALA A 41 1.61 -7.40 -2.29
CA ALA A 41 1.63 -8.82 -1.90
C ALA A 41 0.73 -9.12 -0.69
N GLN A 42 0.60 -8.17 0.25
CA GLN A 42 -0.29 -8.31 1.41
C GLN A 42 -1.75 -8.16 0.98
N ALA A 43 -2.02 -7.22 0.07
CA ALA A 43 -3.37 -7.01 -0.47
C ALA A 43 -3.91 -8.29 -1.13
N VAL A 44 -3.07 -8.99 -1.90
CA VAL A 44 -3.43 -10.30 -2.48
C VAL A 44 -3.76 -11.35 -1.44
N VAL A 45 -3.00 -11.43 -0.35
CA VAL A 45 -3.30 -12.38 0.75
C VAL A 45 -4.65 -12.05 1.37
N ARG A 46 -4.92 -10.77 1.62
CA ARG A 46 -6.20 -10.29 2.15
C ARG A 46 -7.37 -10.61 1.21
N TRP A 47 -7.24 -10.34 -0.08
CA TRP A 47 -8.29 -10.64 -1.06
C TRP A 47 -8.62 -12.12 -1.13
N ASN A 48 -7.59 -12.98 -1.18
CA ASN A 48 -7.81 -14.43 -1.18
C ASN A 48 -8.49 -14.90 0.09
N ALA A 49 -8.08 -14.40 1.26
CA ALA A 49 -8.72 -14.75 2.53
C ALA A 49 -10.20 -14.28 2.58
N SER A 50 -10.50 -13.10 2.05
CA SER A 50 -11.87 -12.58 1.94
C SER A 50 -12.73 -13.43 1.00
N LEU A 51 -12.21 -13.79 -0.17
CA LEU A 51 -12.90 -14.67 -1.11
C LEU A 51 -13.13 -16.07 -0.54
N ASP A 52 -12.10 -16.69 0.07
CA ASP A 52 -12.24 -17.99 0.72
C ASP A 52 -13.30 -17.97 1.83
N ALA A 53 -13.38 -16.88 2.59
CA ALA A 53 -14.37 -16.72 3.64
C ALA A 53 -15.79 -16.51 3.07
N ALA A 54 -15.93 -15.75 2.00
CA ALA A 54 -17.20 -15.50 1.35
C ALA A 54 -17.75 -16.76 0.65
N GLU A 55 -16.91 -17.48 -0.09
CA GLU A 55 -17.27 -18.76 -0.74
C GLU A 55 -17.78 -19.78 0.29
N ARG A 56 -17.07 -19.97 1.42
CA ARG A 56 -17.53 -20.90 2.47
C ARG A 56 -18.87 -20.51 3.08
N LYS A 57 -19.14 -19.21 3.24
CA LYS A 57 -20.43 -18.73 3.76
C LYS A 57 -21.55 -19.00 2.75
N LEU A 58 -21.29 -18.78 1.46
CA LEU A 58 -22.25 -19.04 0.39
C LEU A 58 -22.57 -20.54 0.26
N GLU A 59 -21.57 -21.41 0.34
CA GLU A 59 -21.75 -22.87 0.35
C GLU A 59 -22.60 -23.35 1.53
N GLY A 60 -22.50 -22.67 2.68
CA GLY A 60 -23.28 -22.99 3.88
C GLY A 60 -24.77 -22.62 3.78
N GLY A 61 -25.16 -21.87 2.75
CA GLY A 61 -26.50 -21.29 2.61
C GLY A 61 -26.69 -20.06 3.49
N ILE A 62 -27.18 -18.98 2.88
CA ILE A 62 -27.42 -17.70 3.57
C ILE A 62 -28.88 -17.30 3.38
N ASP A 63 -29.64 -17.35 4.47
CA ASP A 63 -31.05 -16.94 4.50
C ASP A 63 -31.22 -15.44 4.82
N ASP A 64 -30.17 -14.82 5.36
CA ASP A 64 -30.16 -13.39 5.72
C ASP A 64 -29.71 -12.54 4.51
N SER A 65 -30.64 -11.79 3.93
CA SER A 65 -30.37 -10.93 2.77
C SER A 65 -29.36 -9.82 3.08
N ALA A 66 -29.33 -9.29 4.30
CA ALA A 66 -28.37 -8.24 4.67
C ALA A 66 -26.95 -8.80 4.77
N LEU A 67 -26.82 -10.03 5.28
CA LEU A 67 -25.53 -10.74 5.28
C LEU A 67 -25.08 -11.04 3.85
N LEU A 68 -25.99 -11.49 2.98
CA LEU A 68 -25.68 -11.74 1.58
C LEU A 68 -25.21 -10.47 0.86
N ASP A 69 -25.92 -9.36 1.03
CA ASP A 69 -25.53 -8.06 0.46
C ASP A 69 -24.14 -7.62 0.95
N SER A 70 -23.84 -7.82 2.23
CA SER A 70 -22.52 -7.48 2.79
C SER A 70 -21.39 -8.29 2.16
N LEU A 71 -21.61 -9.58 1.87
CA LEU A 71 -20.62 -10.41 1.19
C LEU A 71 -20.40 -9.98 -0.25
N TRP A 72 -21.45 -9.56 -0.95
CA TRP A 72 -21.30 -9.01 -2.29
C TRP A 72 -20.48 -7.73 -2.31
N VAL A 73 -20.64 -6.87 -1.31
CA VAL A 73 -19.80 -5.67 -1.15
C VAL A 73 -18.33 -6.06 -0.91
N GLU A 74 -18.05 -7.04 -0.05
CA GLU A 74 -16.68 -7.51 0.20
C GLU A 74 -16.03 -8.11 -1.06
N ILE A 75 -16.77 -8.95 -1.81
CA ILE A 75 -16.30 -9.57 -3.06
C ILE A 75 -16.02 -8.49 -4.13
N ASP A 76 -16.93 -7.52 -4.27
CA ASP A 76 -16.78 -6.42 -5.22
C ASP A 76 -15.59 -5.53 -4.89
N GLN A 77 -15.36 -5.27 -3.60
CA GLN A 77 -14.22 -4.49 -3.15
C GLN A 77 -12.91 -5.21 -3.50
N ALA A 78 -12.79 -6.50 -3.16
CA ALA A 78 -11.60 -7.30 -3.50
C ALA A 78 -11.35 -7.31 -5.01
N ARG A 79 -12.42 -7.46 -5.81
CA ARG A 79 -12.36 -7.41 -7.27
C ARG A 79 -11.85 -6.07 -7.79
N GLN A 80 -12.40 -4.96 -7.32
CA GLN A 80 -12.02 -3.61 -7.78
C GLN A 80 -10.55 -3.33 -7.46
N GLU A 81 -10.10 -3.64 -6.25
CA GLU A 81 -8.72 -3.46 -5.83
C GLU A 81 -7.75 -4.34 -6.67
N ALA A 82 -8.17 -5.56 -7.00
CA ALA A 82 -7.42 -6.44 -7.88
C ALA A 82 -7.32 -5.90 -9.32
N VAL A 83 -8.41 -5.36 -9.89
CA VAL A 83 -8.42 -4.74 -11.22
C VAL A 83 -7.44 -3.57 -11.29
N VAL A 84 -7.48 -2.65 -10.31
CA VAL A 84 -6.54 -1.52 -10.25
C VAL A 84 -5.10 -2.03 -10.19
N THR A 85 -4.85 -3.08 -9.40
CA THR A 85 -3.53 -3.70 -9.30
C THR A 85 -3.07 -4.32 -10.62
N VAL A 86 -3.98 -4.99 -11.35
CA VAL A 86 -3.69 -5.55 -12.68
C VAL A 86 -3.25 -4.45 -13.64
N GLU A 87 -3.96 -3.32 -13.68
CA GLU A 87 -3.64 -2.18 -14.54
C GLU A 87 -2.26 -1.59 -14.20
N GLU A 88 -2.02 -1.29 -12.93
CA GLU A 88 -0.76 -0.71 -12.46
C GLU A 88 0.45 -1.64 -12.72
N VAL A 89 0.31 -2.92 -12.38
CA VAL A 89 1.38 -3.90 -12.51
C VAL A 89 1.66 -4.21 -13.99
N THR A 90 0.63 -4.18 -14.85
CA THR A 90 0.80 -4.30 -16.29
C THR A 90 1.61 -3.14 -16.86
N ALA A 91 1.29 -1.91 -16.45
CA ALA A 91 2.04 -0.72 -16.85
C ALA A 91 3.51 -0.79 -16.39
N LYS A 92 3.75 -1.15 -15.14
CA LYS A 92 5.11 -1.34 -14.58
C LYS A 92 5.88 -2.43 -15.32
N SER A 93 5.25 -3.57 -15.60
CA SER A 93 5.88 -4.68 -16.34
C SER A 93 6.27 -4.27 -17.75
N LYS A 94 5.43 -3.48 -18.44
CA LYS A 94 5.75 -2.93 -19.76
C LYS A 94 6.99 -2.04 -19.72
N GLU A 95 7.10 -1.19 -18.71
CA GLU A 95 8.27 -0.33 -18.53
C GLU A 95 9.54 -1.14 -18.23
N ILE A 96 9.47 -2.16 -17.37
CA ILE A 96 10.62 -3.03 -17.07
C ILE A 96 11.09 -3.76 -18.33
N ARG A 97 10.17 -4.27 -19.16
CA ARG A 97 10.52 -4.90 -20.45
C ARG A 97 11.17 -3.91 -21.42
N ARG A 98 10.72 -2.65 -21.44
CA ARG A 98 11.35 -1.58 -22.24
C ARG A 98 12.78 -1.34 -21.78
N LEU A 99 13.02 -1.28 -20.47
CA LEU A 99 14.37 -1.12 -19.90
C LEU A 99 15.27 -2.31 -20.21
N LEU A 100 14.76 -3.54 -20.09
CA LEU A 100 15.50 -4.75 -20.50
C LEU A 100 15.85 -4.73 -21.99
N GLY A 101 14.93 -4.27 -22.84
CA GLY A 101 15.18 -4.09 -24.27
C GLY A 101 16.25 -3.05 -24.56
N ALA A 102 16.33 -1.98 -23.77
CA ALA A 102 17.36 -0.94 -23.91
C ALA A 102 18.77 -1.44 -23.53
N LEU A 103 18.88 -2.46 -22.67
CA LEU A 103 20.15 -3.16 -22.40
C LEU A 103 20.60 -4.07 -23.54
N GLY A 104 19.75 -4.28 -24.56
CA GLY A 104 20.02 -5.19 -25.67
C GLY A 104 19.81 -6.66 -25.31
N PRO A 105 20.03 -7.57 -26.28
CA PRO A 105 19.99 -9.01 -26.01
C PRO A 105 21.14 -9.44 -25.12
N LYS A 106 20.94 -10.50 -24.35
CA LYS A 106 22.01 -11.12 -23.58
C LYS A 106 23.05 -11.73 -24.56
N PRO A 107 24.36 -11.61 -24.29
CA PRO A 107 25.37 -12.22 -25.14
C PRO A 107 25.19 -13.73 -25.27
N GLY A 108 25.39 -14.24 -26.47
CA GLY A 108 25.38 -15.66 -26.77
C GLY A 108 26.60 -16.41 -26.22
N ALA A 109 26.56 -17.74 -26.28
CA ALA A 109 27.72 -18.56 -25.94
C ALA A 109 28.87 -18.27 -26.92
N GLY A 110 30.01 -17.81 -26.41
CA GLY A 110 31.19 -17.45 -27.20
C GLY A 110 31.29 -15.97 -27.56
N GLU A 111 30.30 -15.14 -27.22
CA GLU A 111 30.39 -13.69 -27.30
C GLU A 111 31.13 -13.12 -26.08
N LEU A 112 31.59 -11.87 -26.19
CA LEU A 112 32.19 -11.17 -25.07
C LEU A 112 31.15 -11.01 -23.94
N PRO A 113 31.54 -11.26 -22.68
CA PRO A 113 30.63 -11.10 -21.56
C PRO A 113 30.16 -9.65 -21.41
N GLU A 114 28.94 -9.46 -20.93
CA GLU A 114 28.43 -8.15 -20.53
C GLU A 114 29.33 -7.50 -19.47
N PRO A 115 29.51 -6.17 -19.50
CA PRO A 115 30.04 -5.43 -18.37
C PRO A 115 29.29 -5.79 -17.08
N ALA A 116 30.01 -5.91 -15.96
CA ALA A 116 29.45 -6.42 -14.71
C ALA A 116 28.27 -5.57 -14.16
N ASP A 117 28.29 -4.26 -14.42
CA ASP A 117 27.22 -3.32 -14.09
C ASP A 117 25.97 -3.56 -14.93
N VAL A 118 26.12 -3.80 -16.24
CA VAL A 118 25.02 -4.15 -17.15
C VAL A 118 24.39 -5.48 -16.75
N GLU A 119 25.21 -6.50 -16.46
CA GLU A 119 24.73 -7.80 -16.00
C GLU A 119 23.95 -7.67 -14.66
N ALA A 120 24.47 -6.87 -13.72
CA ALA A 120 23.80 -6.62 -12.45
C ALA A 120 22.46 -5.87 -12.64
N GLN A 121 22.41 -4.89 -13.54
CA GLN A 121 21.18 -4.18 -13.86
C GLN A 121 20.15 -5.10 -14.51
N ARG A 122 20.57 -5.93 -15.48
CA ARG A 122 19.72 -6.93 -16.13
C ARG A 122 19.11 -7.88 -15.10
N ARG A 123 19.92 -8.48 -14.22
CA ARG A 123 19.44 -9.38 -13.16
C ARG A 123 18.38 -8.73 -12.26
N ARG A 124 18.59 -7.47 -11.86
CA ARG A 124 17.62 -6.74 -11.02
C ARG A 124 16.30 -6.51 -11.75
N LEU A 125 16.35 -6.10 -13.01
CA LEU A 125 15.17 -5.89 -13.84
C LEU A 125 14.41 -7.20 -14.08
N GLU A 126 15.10 -8.30 -14.37
CA GLU A 126 14.51 -9.63 -14.53
C GLU A 126 13.82 -10.11 -13.24
N GLN A 127 14.45 -9.95 -12.09
CA GLN A 127 13.85 -10.27 -10.78
C GLN A 127 12.60 -9.42 -10.50
N THR A 128 12.67 -8.13 -10.81
CA THR A 128 11.53 -7.21 -10.64
C THR A 128 10.39 -7.59 -11.58
N LEU A 129 10.69 -7.95 -12.83
CA LEU A 129 9.70 -8.41 -13.79
C LEU A 129 9.03 -9.71 -13.33
N ALA A 130 9.81 -10.70 -12.88
CA ALA A 130 9.27 -11.96 -12.39
C ALA A 130 8.34 -11.76 -11.18
N THR A 131 8.69 -10.83 -10.28
CA THR A 131 7.85 -10.45 -9.13
C THR A 131 6.55 -9.79 -9.60
N ALA A 132 6.63 -8.85 -10.55
CA ALA A 132 5.47 -8.19 -11.13
C ALA A 132 4.54 -9.18 -11.85
N GLU A 133 5.09 -10.12 -12.61
CA GLU A 133 4.30 -11.15 -13.31
C GLU A 133 3.63 -12.13 -12.34
N SER A 134 4.28 -12.47 -11.22
CA SER A 134 3.66 -13.27 -10.16
C SER A 134 2.47 -12.55 -9.52
N LEU A 135 2.64 -11.26 -9.20
CA LEU A 135 1.58 -10.44 -8.64
C LEU A 135 0.40 -10.29 -9.62
N LEU A 136 0.70 -10.06 -10.90
CA LEU A 136 -0.30 -9.94 -11.95
C LEU A 136 -1.17 -11.21 -12.06
N LYS A 137 -0.54 -12.39 -12.03
CA LYS A 137 -1.25 -13.68 -12.07
C LYS A 137 -2.18 -13.84 -10.86
N GLN A 138 -1.71 -13.48 -9.67
CA GLN A 138 -2.52 -13.59 -8.46
C GLN A 138 -3.70 -12.61 -8.44
N ALA A 139 -3.49 -11.37 -8.90
CA ALA A 139 -4.56 -10.39 -9.01
C ALA A 139 -5.60 -10.81 -10.06
N ASN A 140 -5.18 -11.33 -11.21
CA ASN A 140 -6.10 -11.87 -12.22
C ASN A 140 -6.93 -13.03 -11.66
N LEU A 141 -6.32 -13.94 -10.89
CA LEU A 141 -7.05 -15.03 -10.24
C LEU A 141 -8.14 -14.51 -9.29
N VAL A 142 -7.84 -13.46 -8.51
CA VAL A 142 -8.84 -12.83 -7.64
C VAL A 142 -10.01 -12.27 -8.45
N VAL A 143 -9.73 -11.59 -9.57
CA VAL A 143 -10.79 -11.08 -10.47
C VAL A 143 -11.65 -12.22 -11.03
N GLU A 144 -11.02 -13.28 -11.55
CA GLU A 144 -11.73 -14.44 -12.10
C GLU A 144 -12.60 -15.14 -11.05
N ARG A 145 -12.09 -15.29 -9.82
CA ARG A 145 -12.87 -15.87 -8.70
C ARG A 145 -14.04 -14.99 -8.33
N SER A 146 -13.84 -13.69 -8.13
CA SER A 146 -14.92 -12.75 -7.82
C SER A 146 -16.03 -12.76 -8.89
N ASP A 147 -15.65 -12.82 -10.17
CA ASP A 147 -16.60 -12.91 -11.27
C ASP A 147 -17.34 -14.25 -11.30
N GLY A 148 -16.65 -15.36 -11.01
CA GLY A 148 -17.24 -16.70 -10.94
C GLY A 148 -18.27 -16.86 -9.83
N VAL A 149 -18.02 -16.30 -8.64
CA VAL A 149 -18.96 -16.39 -7.51
C VAL A 149 -20.25 -15.62 -7.80
N ARG A 150 -20.20 -14.55 -8.60
CA ARG A 150 -21.39 -13.75 -8.93
C ARG A 150 -22.38 -14.40 -9.90
N VAL A 151 -21.92 -15.39 -10.66
CA VAL A 151 -22.75 -16.07 -11.66
C VAL A 151 -23.21 -17.46 -11.21
N ALA A 152 -22.78 -17.90 -10.02
CA ALA A 152 -23.19 -19.15 -9.38
C ALA A 152 -24.51 -18.98 -8.62
#